data_AF-A0A4B0GM40-F1
#
_entry.id   AF-A0A4B0GM40-F1
#
_cell.length_a   1.000
_cell.length_b   1.000
_cell.length_c   1.000
_cell.angle_alpha   90.00
_cell.angle_beta   90.00
_cell.angle_gamma   90.00
#
_symmetry.space_group_name_H-M   'P 1'
#
loop_
_entity.id
_entity.type
_entity.pdbx_description
1 polymer ?
#
loop_
_entity_poly.entity_id
_entity_poly.type
_entity_poly.pdbx_seq_one_letter_code
_entity_poly.pdbx_strand_id
1 'polypeptide(L)' 'MKFKEGDKVEKEPLYYVKFVDANNGNKCYLNVRSDGCKSLNNSVQNDIFKTQFTEAEIKEMDERYWQFAVLVEEVEA' A
#
# COMPACT_ATOMS: atom_id res chain seq x y z
N MET A 1 -12.10 40.59 3.49
CA MET A 1 -12.06 39.38 2.64
C MET A 1 -11.82 38.20 3.57
N LYS A 2 -12.71 37.19 3.58
CA LYS A 2 -12.52 35.97 4.38
C LYS A 2 -11.81 34.94 3.49
N PHE A 3 -10.62 34.53 3.89
CA PHE A 3 -9.94 33.37 3.30
C PHE A 3 -10.82 32.15 3.61
N LYS A 4 -11.34 31.49 2.57
CA LYS A 4 -11.90 30.14 2.72
C LYS A 4 -10.70 29.22 2.90
N GLU A 5 -10.58 28.58 4.06
CA GLU A 5 -9.67 27.45 4.24
C GLU A 5 -9.98 26.44 3.13
N GLY A 6 -8.97 26.16 2.31
CA GLY A 6 -9.09 25.35 1.12
C GLY A 6 -9.63 23.97 1.44
N ASP A 7 -10.54 23.52 0.59
CA ASP A 7 -11.15 22.19 0.63
C ASP A 7 -10.05 21.12 0.77
N LYS A 8 -9.98 20.48 1.94
CA LYS A 8 -9.11 19.32 2.14
C LYS A 8 -9.66 18.21 1.23
N VAL A 9 -9.05 18.03 0.07
CA VAL A 9 -9.32 16.85 -0.76
C VAL A 9 -8.83 15.65 0.05
N GLU A 10 -9.76 14.90 0.64
CA GLU A 10 -9.45 13.63 1.28
C GLU A 10 -8.86 12.71 0.21
N LYS A 11 -7.57 12.41 0.34
CA LYS A 11 -6.93 11.41 -0.52
C LYS A 11 -7.39 10.03 -0.05
N GLU A 12 -7.69 9.16 -1.01
CA GLU A 12 -7.99 7.76 -0.72
C GLU A 12 -6.82 7.12 0.04
N PRO A 13 -7.08 6.38 1.13
CA PRO A 13 -6.02 5.76 1.92
C PRO A 13 -5.27 4.70 1.11
N LEU A 14 -3.97 4.61 1.38
CA LEU A 14 -3.08 3.62 0.77
C LEU A 14 -2.63 2.59 1.79
N TYR A 15 -2.49 1.36 1.32
CA TYR A 15 -2.15 0.22 2.15
C TYR A 15 -0.97 -0.56 1.58
N TYR A 16 -0.13 -1.04 2.48
CA TYR A 16 0.77 -2.16 2.23
C TYR A 16 0.00 -3.47 2.46
N VAL A 17 0.26 -4.52 1.68
CA VAL A 17 -0.25 -5.88 1.95
C VAL A 17 0.88 -6.73 2.53
N LYS A 18 0.79 -7.13 3.80
CA LYS A 18 1.86 -7.82 4.53
C LYS A 18 1.48 -9.25 4.89
N PHE A 19 1.94 -10.22 4.12
CA PHE A 19 1.54 -11.62 4.31
C PHE A 19 2.20 -12.29 5.52
N VAL A 20 3.47 -11.99 5.79
CA VAL A 20 4.21 -12.61 6.90
C VAL A 20 5.20 -11.62 7.52
N ASP A 21 5.47 -11.82 8.81
CA ASP A 21 6.64 -11.27 9.49
C ASP A 21 7.86 -12.12 9.15
N ALA A 22 8.93 -11.54 8.60
CA ALA A 22 10.17 -12.29 8.43
C ALA A 22 10.98 -12.22 9.72
N ASN A 23 11.60 -13.35 10.09
CA ASN A 23 12.36 -13.53 11.34
C ASN A 23 13.57 -12.58 11.51
N ASN A 24 13.94 -11.81 10.47
CA ASN A 24 15.11 -10.93 10.46
C ASN A 24 14.75 -9.44 10.32
N GLY A 25 13.51 -9.04 10.67
CA GLY A 25 13.05 -7.65 10.54
C GLY A 25 12.75 -7.23 9.09
N ASN A 26 12.98 -8.10 8.12
CA ASN A 26 12.44 -7.93 6.77
C ASN A 26 10.92 -8.05 6.83
N LYS A 27 10.25 -7.16 6.11
CA LYS A 27 8.80 -7.16 5.99
C LYS A 27 8.46 -7.79 4.64
N CYS A 28 7.59 -8.78 4.61
CA CYS A 28 7.18 -9.46 3.37
C CYS A 28 5.92 -8.81 2.81
N TYR A 29 6.11 -7.65 2.18
CA TYR A 29 5.07 -6.89 1.52
C TYR A 29 4.88 -7.32 0.08
N LEU A 30 3.64 -7.22 -0.42
CA LEU A 30 3.29 -7.45 -1.80
C LEU A 30 3.88 -6.35 -2.69
N ASN A 31 4.66 -6.77 -3.70
CA ASN A 31 5.15 -5.91 -4.75
C ASN A 31 4.55 -6.37 -6.09
N VAL A 32 4.04 -5.42 -6.87
CA VAL A 32 3.45 -5.68 -8.18
C VAL A 32 4.24 -4.91 -9.23
N ARG A 33 4.73 -5.63 -10.25
CA ARG A 33 5.36 -5.03 -11.43
C ARG A 33 4.32 -4.61 -12.47
N SER A 34 4.71 -3.73 -13.37
CA SER A 34 3.87 -3.28 -14.50
C SER A 34 3.43 -4.41 -15.44
N ASP A 35 4.18 -5.51 -15.50
CA ASP A 35 3.82 -6.73 -16.24
C ASP A 35 2.89 -7.67 -15.45
N GLY A 36 2.43 -7.27 -14.26
CA GLY A 36 1.53 -8.03 -13.40
C GLY A 36 2.22 -9.08 -12.53
N CYS A 37 3.55 -9.28 -12.65
CA CYS A 37 4.30 -10.18 -11.79
C CYS A 37 4.23 -9.73 -10.33
N LYS A 38 3.99 -10.68 -9.42
CA LYS A 38 3.85 -10.46 -7.98
C LYS A 38 4.99 -11.12 -7.24
N SER A 39 5.58 -10.39 -6.29
CA SER A 39 6.63 -10.90 -5.42
C SER A 39 6.45 -10.38 -4.00
N LEU A 40 7.15 -10.99 -3.04
CA LEU A 40 7.22 -10.51 -1.67
C LEU A 40 8.59 -9.89 -1.42
N ASN A 41 8.63 -8.64 -0.96
CA ASN A 41 9.87 -7.95 -0.59
C ASN A 41 9.56 -6.80 0.39
N ASN A 42 10.52 -5.91 0.61
CA ASN A 42 10.33 -4.68 1.36
C ASN A 42 9.26 -3.76 0.73
N SER A 43 8.84 -2.74 1.47
CA SER A 43 7.79 -1.80 1.09
C SER A 43 8.23 -0.74 0.08
N VAL A 44 9.45 -0.81 -0.47
CA VAL A 44 10.01 0.28 -1.29
C VAL A 44 9.29 0.35 -2.64
N GLN A 45 8.58 1.44 -2.87
CA GLN A 45 7.99 1.78 -4.16
C GLN A 45 9.04 2.40 -5.10
N ASN A 46 9.01 2.02 -6.38
CA ASN A 46 9.81 2.61 -7.45
C ASN A 46 9.14 2.40 -8.82
N ASP A 47 9.79 2.82 -9.90
CA ASP A 47 9.27 2.73 -11.27
C ASP A 47 9.00 1.29 -11.75
N ILE A 48 9.59 0.29 -11.08
CA ILE A 48 9.42 -1.12 -11.40
C ILE A 48 8.36 -1.76 -10.50
N PHE A 49 8.30 -1.38 -9.22
CA PHE A 49 7.46 -2.01 -8.22
C PHE A 49 6.50 -1.02 -7.56
N LYS A 50 5.21 -1.31 -7.68
CA LYS A 50 4.15 -0.74 -6.85
C LYS A 50 4.03 -1.57 -5.56
N THR A 51 4.00 -0.89 -4.42
CA THR A 51 3.91 -1.54 -3.09
C THR A 51 2.76 -0.98 -2.23
N GLN A 52 2.23 0.18 -2.61
CA GLN A 52 1.11 0.85 -1.96
C GLN A 52 -0.12 0.77 -2.86
N PHE A 53 -1.25 0.34 -2.31
CA PHE A 53 -2.47 0.07 -3.07
C PHE A 53 -3.68 0.68 -2.38
N THR A 54 -4.71 1.04 -3.16
CA THR A 54 -6.02 1.36 -2.59
C THR A 54 -6.76 0.08 -2.18
N GLU A 55 -7.82 0.21 -1.38
CA GLU A 55 -8.68 -0.94 -1.03
C GLU A 55 -9.25 -1.62 -2.29
N ALA A 56 -9.70 -0.81 -3.27
CA ALA A 56 -10.25 -1.33 -4.52
C ALA A 56 -9.21 -2.15 -5.31
N GLU A 57 -7.98 -1.66 -5.42
CA GLU A 57 -6.90 -2.38 -6.11
C GLU A 57 -6.54 -3.69 -5.42
N ILE A 58 -6.52 -3.71 -4.08
CA ILE A 58 -6.28 -4.94 -3.30
C ILE A 58 -7.37 -5.97 -3.59
N LYS A 59 -8.63 -5.55 -3.54
CA LYS A 59 -9.78 -6.43 -3.77
C LYS A 59 -9.88 -6.92 -5.20
N GLU A 60 -9.51 -6.09 -6.17
CA GLU A 60 -9.42 -6.49 -7.59
C GLU A 60 -8.34 -7.55 -7.81
N MET A 61 -7.21 -7.44 -7.13
CA MET A 61 -6.17 -8.48 -7.16
C MET A 61 -6.66 -9.78 -6.50
N ASP A 62 -7.11 -9.69 -5.25
CA ASP A 62 -7.71 -10.77 -4.47
C ASP A 62 -8.31 -10.21 -3.18
N GLU A 63 -9.62 -10.32 -2.98
CA GLU A 63 -10.30 -9.83 -1.77
C GLU A 63 -9.71 -10.39 -0.47
N ARG A 64 -9.13 -11.60 -0.50
CA ARG A 64 -8.49 -12.20 0.68
C ARG A 64 -7.26 -11.43 1.13
N TYR A 65 -6.66 -10.59 0.29
CA TYR A 65 -5.49 -9.80 0.65
C TYR A 65 -5.82 -8.66 1.61
N TRP A 66 -7.09 -8.25 1.67
CA TRP A 66 -7.53 -7.15 2.52
C TRP A 66 -7.27 -7.39 4.02
N GLN A 67 -7.37 -8.64 4.48
CA GLN A 67 -7.09 -8.99 5.88
C GLN A 67 -5.62 -8.75 6.29
N PHE A 68 -4.73 -8.55 5.32
CA PHE A 68 -3.31 -8.29 5.51
C PHE A 68 -2.93 -6.83 5.19
N ALA A 69 -3.91 -5.97 4.95
CA ALA A 69 -3.70 -4.56 4.64
C ALA A 69 -3.22 -3.79 5.89
N VAL A 70 -2.18 -2.99 5.72
CA VAL A 70 -1.58 -2.13 6.75
C VAL A 70 -1.53 -0.72 6.21
N LEU A 71 -2.16 0.23 6.90
CA LEU A 71 -2.25 1.62 6.47
C LEU A 71 -0.84 2.24 6.36
N VAL A 72 -0.53 2.83 5.21
CA VAL A 72 0.81 3.41 4.94
C VAL A 72 1.10 4.56 5.90
N GLU A 73 0.12 5.43 6.14
CA GLU A 73 0.25 6.58 7.03
C GLU A 73 0.66 6.18 8.45
N GLU A 74 0.12 5.09 9.00
CA GLU A 74 0.49 4.61 10.34
C GLU A 74 1.92 4.03 10.41
N VAL A 75 2.45 3.55 9.27
CA VAL A 75 3.78 2.92 9.22
C VAL A 75 4.90 3.95 9.00
N GLU A 76 4.59 5.04 8.30
CA GLU A 76 5.57 6.07 7.93
C GLU A 76 5.48 7.36 8.75
N ALA A 77 4.52 7.43 9.70
CA ALA A 77 4.37 8.52 10.66
C ALA A 77 5.54 8.62 11.66
#